data_AF-A0A6L6PT54-F1
#
_entry.id   AF-A0A6L6PT54-F1
#
_cell.length_a   1.000
_cell.length_b   1.000
_cell.length_c   1.000
_cell.angle_alpha   90.00
_cell.angle_beta   90.00
_cell.angle_gamma   90.00
#
_symmetry.space_group_name_H-M   'P 1'
#
loop_
_entity.id
_entity.type
_entity.pdbx_description
1 polymer ?
#
loop_
_entity_poly.entity_id
_entity_poly.type
_entity_poly.pdbx_seq_one_letter_code
_entity_poly.pdbx_strand_id
1 'polypeptide(L)'
;MAAFAGFGQPKARREPVEVAEPKPQDKSLDQLLGVRKQRLDRIERERQEARQSWRAGRAALRAASARWRAAEADTRAYWAQARRDFLSMQTTSGQYQKAKRIYERMKQAAADERVRCLEAVEQCRSRRTLFFAARARVLAAHRQQEKLTIIRDELRRLSQPEE
;
A
#
# COMPACT_ATOMS: atom_id res chain seq x y z
N MET A 1 -16.47 99.86 -19.30
CA MET A 1 -16.69 98.65 -18.49
C MET A 1 -16.41 97.42 -19.34
N ALA A 2 -15.37 96.65 -19.01
CA ALA A 2 -15.29 95.18 -19.14
C ALA A 2 -13.86 94.78 -18.74
N ALA A 3 -13.74 94.12 -17.59
CA ALA A 3 -12.49 93.73 -16.98
C ALA A 3 -11.98 92.38 -17.52
N PHE A 4 -10.66 92.20 -17.37
CA PHE A 4 -9.80 91.15 -17.88
C PHE A 4 -10.25 89.71 -17.61
N ALA A 5 -10.00 88.85 -18.60
CA ALA A 5 -10.03 87.40 -18.50
C ALA A 5 -9.02 86.91 -17.44
N GLY A 6 -9.52 86.26 -16.39
CA GLY A 6 -8.71 85.53 -15.43
C GLY A 6 -8.31 84.17 -15.98
N PHE A 7 -7.04 84.02 -16.37
CA PHE A 7 -6.45 82.72 -16.64
C PHE A 7 -6.31 81.94 -15.33
N GLY A 8 -6.85 80.72 -15.30
CA GLY A 8 -6.82 79.83 -14.15
C GLY A 8 -5.40 79.45 -13.72
N GLN A 9 -5.21 79.27 -12.41
CA GLN A 9 -3.98 78.80 -11.77
C GLN A 9 -3.45 77.51 -12.42
N PRO A 10 -2.13 77.40 -12.68
CA PRO A 10 -1.56 76.17 -13.24
C PRO A 10 -1.71 75.02 -12.24
N LYS A 11 -2.32 73.92 -12.68
CA LYS A 11 -2.38 72.66 -11.93
C LYS A 11 -0.96 72.23 -11.57
N ALA A 12 -0.69 72.04 -10.27
CA ALA A 12 0.54 71.45 -9.77
C ALA A 12 0.82 70.12 -10.51
N ARG A 13 1.98 70.04 -11.16
CA ARG A 13 2.43 68.81 -11.83
C ARG A 13 2.67 67.75 -10.75
N ARG A 14 1.91 66.66 -10.81
CA ARG A 14 2.16 65.45 -10.02
C ARG A 14 3.43 64.81 -10.56
N GLU A 15 4.49 64.74 -9.76
CA GLU A 15 5.66 63.95 -10.11
C GLU A 15 5.26 62.46 -10.13
N PRO A 16 5.69 61.69 -11.14
CA PRO A 16 5.47 60.25 -11.14
C PRO A 16 6.27 59.64 -9.99
N VAL A 17 5.59 59.17 -8.96
CA VAL A 17 6.19 58.28 -7.96
C VAL A 17 6.54 57.00 -8.71
N GLU A 18 7.83 56.68 -8.84
CA GLU A 18 8.26 55.35 -9.25
C GLU A 18 7.78 54.36 -8.19
N VAL A 19 6.60 53.79 -8.43
CA VAL A 19 6.08 52.67 -7.64
C VAL A 19 6.98 51.50 -7.96
N ALA A 20 7.85 51.12 -7.01
CA ALA A 20 8.65 49.92 -7.12
C ALA A 20 7.74 48.74 -7.48
N GLU A 21 7.97 48.11 -8.64
CA GLU A 21 7.17 46.97 -9.06
C GLU A 21 7.20 45.89 -7.98
N PRO A 22 6.04 45.29 -7.62
CA PRO A 22 6.01 44.24 -6.61
C PRO A 22 6.87 43.08 -7.08
N LYS A 23 7.89 42.73 -6.28
CA LYS A 23 8.78 41.60 -6.57
C LYS A 23 7.95 40.34 -6.84
N PRO A 24 8.21 39.61 -7.93
CA PRO A 24 7.49 38.38 -8.22
C PRO A 24 7.71 37.37 -7.09
N GLN A 25 6.61 36.85 -6.55
CA GLN A 25 6.66 35.82 -5.50
C GLN A 25 7.25 34.53 -6.08
N ASP A 26 8.26 33.98 -5.42
CA ASP A 26 8.83 32.69 -5.80
C ASP A 26 7.82 31.56 -5.52
N LYS A 27 7.30 30.96 -6.59
CA LYS A 27 6.33 29.85 -6.55
C LYS A 27 7.01 28.48 -6.55
N SER A 28 8.34 28.40 -6.60
CA SER A 28 9.10 27.15 -6.72
C SER A 28 8.76 26.13 -5.61
N LEU A 29 8.61 26.61 -4.37
CA LEU A 29 8.28 25.76 -3.22
C LEU A 29 6.83 25.24 -3.27
N ASP A 30 5.88 26.08 -3.66
CA ASP A 30 4.47 25.67 -3.80
C ASP A 30 4.29 24.67 -4.96
N GLN A 31 5.02 24.85 -6.07
CA GLN A 31 5.08 23.88 -7.16
C GLN A 31 5.69 22.54 -6.68
N LEU A 32 6.79 22.59 -5.93
CA LEU A 32 7.42 21.40 -5.36
C LEU A 32 6.47 20.65 -4.42
N LEU A 33 5.75 21.35 -3.55
CA LEU A 33 4.73 20.78 -2.66
C LEU A 33 3.59 20.13 -3.46
N GLY A 34 3.16 20.74 -4.56
CA GLY A 34 2.16 20.17 -5.47
C GLY A 34 2.61 18.85 -6.10
N VAL A 35 3.82 18.81 -6.67
CA VAL A 35 4.40 17.58 -7.25
C VAL A 35 4.59 16.50 -6.18
N ARG A 36 5.06 16.88 -4.99
CA ARG A 36 5.27 15.96 -3.87
C ARG A 36 3.95 15.37 -3.37
N LYS A 37 2.88 16.15 -3.31
CA LYS A 37 1.53 15.67 -2.97
C LYS A 37 1.06 14.61 -3.96
N GLN A 38 1.19 14.86 -5.27
CA GLN A 38 0.84 13.87 -6.29
C GLN A 38 1.66 12.57 -6.17
N ARG A 39 2.95 12.68 -5.87
CA ARG A 39 3.81 11.51 -5.62
C ARG A 39 3.41 10.76 -4.35
N LEU A 40 3.05 11.47 -3.29
CA LEU A 40 2.54 10.89 -2.05
C LEU A 40 1.27 10.08 -2.31
N ASP A 41 0.30 10.66 -3.02
CA ASP A 41 -0.95 9.98 -3.40
C ASP A 41 -0.68 8.69 -4.17
N ARG A 42 0.30 8.70 -5.09
CA ARG A 42 0.74 7.50 -5.81
C ARG A 42 1.33 6.45 -4.87
N ILE A 43 2.25 6.83 -3.98
CA ILE A 43 2.89 5.89 -3.04
C ILE A 43 1.86 5.30 -2.06
N GLU A 44 0.85 6.08 -1.67
CA GLU A 44 -0.27 5.60 -0.86
C GLU A 44 -1.11 4.55 -1.57
N ARG A 45 -1.40 4.75 -2.87
CA ARG A 45 -2.08 3.74 -3.71
C ARG A 45 -1.25 2.47 -3.80
N GLU A 46 0.04 2.57 -4.11
CA GLU A 46 0.96 1.41 -4.17
C GLU A 46 1.00 0.64 -2.83
N ARG A 47 1.00 1.35 -1.70
CA ARG A 47 0.90 0.74 -0.36
C ARG A 47 -0.44 0.03 -0.16
N GLN A 48 -1.54 0.62 -0.61
CA GLN A 48 -2.86 0.02 -0.50
C GLN A 48 -2.99 -1.24 -1.37
N GLU A 49 -2.47 -1.22 -2.60
CA GLU A 49 -2.37 -2.40 -3.48
C GLU A 49 -1.52 -3.50 -2.84
N ALA A 50 -0.35 -3.16 -2.30
CA ALA A 50 0.51 -4.10 -1.59
C ALA A 50 -0.20 -4.70 -0.36
N ARG A 51 -1.00 -3.91 0.36
CA ARG A 51 -1.82 -4.38 1.49
C ARG A 51 -2.88 -5.39 1.03
N GLN A 52 -3.58 -5.09 -0.07
CA GLN A 52 -4.59 -5.99 -0.63
C GLN A 52 -3.96 -7.30 -1.10
N SER A 53 -2.83 -7.22 -1.82
CA SER A 53 -2.06 -8.39 -2.27
C SER A 53 -1.60 -9.25 -1.08
N TRP A 54 -1.09 -8.64 -0.02
CA TRP A 54 -0.71 -9.36 1.20
C TRP A 54 -1.91 -10.03 1.89
N ARG A 55 -3.06 -9.35 1.99
CA ARG A 55 -4.30 -9.95 2.53
C ARG A 55 -4.78 -11.13 1.70
N ALA A 56 -4.76 -11.01 0.38
CA ALA A 56 -5.08 -12.11 -0.54
C ALA A 56 -4.11 -13.28 -0.34
N GLY A 57 -2.81 -13.00 -0.19
CA GLY A 57 -1.79 -14.02 0.11
C GLY A 57 -2.06 -14.75 1.43
N ARG A 58 -2.47 -14.04 2.49
CA ARG A 58 -2.87 -14.65 3.76
C ARG A 58 -4.11 -15.53 3.64
N ALA A 59 -5.10 -15.10 2.85
CA ALA A 59 -6.30 -15.90 2.60
C ALA A 59 -5.95 -17.19 1.83
N ALA A 60 -5.12 -17.08 0.78
CA ALA A 60 -4.63 -18.23 0.03
C ALA A 60 -3.84 -19.22 0.90
N LEU A 61 -2.95 -18.71 1.77
CA LEU A 61 -2.21 -19.54 2.71
C LEU A 61 -3.15 -20.29 3.68
N ARG A 62 -4.16 -19.61 4.23
CA ARG A 62 -5.15 -20.25 5.11
C ARG A 62 -5.90 -21.36 4.38
N ALA A 63 -6.33 -21.11 3.14
CA ALA A 63 -7.01 -22.11 2.32
C ALA A 63 -6.10 -23.31 2.03
N ALA A 64 -4.84 -23.08 1.63
CA ALA A 64 -3.88 -24.15 1.38
C ALA A 64 -3.57 -24.96 2.65
N SER A 65 -3.40 -24.30 3.79
CA SER A 65 -3.21 -24.96 5.09
C SER A 65 -4.43 -25.82 5.49
N ALA A 66 -5.64 -25.32 5.23
CA ALA A 66 -6.86 -26.07 5.50
C ALA A 66 -6.98 -27.32 4.62
N ARG A 67 -6.70 -27.19 3.31
CA ARG A 67 -6.70 -28.32 2.37
C ARG A 67 -5.69 -29.39 2.76
N TRP A 68 -4.46 -29.00 3.09
CA TRP A 68 -3.42 -29.93 3.53
C TRP A 68 -3.85 -30.69 4.80
N ARG A 69 -4.36 -29.98 5.82
CA ARG A 69 -4.84 -30.62 7.05
C ARG A 69 -6.02 -31.55 6.83
N ALA A 70 -6.96 -31.16 5.96
CA ALA A 70 -8.09 -32.00 5.59
C ALA A 70 -7.60 -33.28 4.89
N ALA A 71 -6.74 -33.15 3.86
CA ALA A 71 -6.17 -34.30 3.16
C ALA A 71 -5.41 -35.25 4.11
N GLU A 72 -4.66 -34.71 5.07
CA GLU A 72 -3.97 -35.51 6.08
C GLU A 72 -4.95 -36.23 7.03
N ALA A 73 -5.98 -35.53 7.50
CA ALA A 73 -7.01 -36.10 8.36
C ALA A 73 -7.78 -37.22 7.64
N ASP A 74 -8.21 -36.98 6.40
CA ASP A 74 -8.93 -37.95 5.57
C ASP A 74 -8.07 -39.19 5.29
N THR A 75 -6.78 -38.98 5.00
CA THR A 75 -5.83 -40.08 4.78
C THR A 75 -5.67 -40.94 6.03
N ARG A 76 -5.54 -40.31 7.20
CA ARG A 76 -5.45 -41.03 8.49
C ARG A 76 -6.74 -41.76 8.82
N ALA A 77 -7.89 -41.12 8.63
CA ALA A 77 -9.21 -41.69 8.89
C ALA A 77 -9.47 -42.91 7.98
N TYR A 78 -9.19 -42.77 6.68
CA TYR A 78 -9.30 -43.85 5.71
C TYR A 78 -8.44 -45.06 6.10
N TRP A 79 -7.18 -44.83 6.48
CA TRP A 79 -6.30 -45.92 6.86
C TRP A 79 -6.71 -46.60 8.16
N ALA A 80 -7.15 -45.82 9.15
CA ALA A 80 -7.69 -46.35 10.39
C ALA A 80 -8.92 -47.22 10.12
N GLN A 81 -9.84 -46.78 9.26
CA GLN A 81 -11.01 -47.56 8.86
C GLN A 81 -10.62 -48.86 8.16
N ALA A 82 -9.77 -48.80 7.13
CA ALA A 82 -9.34 -49.97 6.38
C ALA A 82 -8.66 -51.02 7.29
N ARG A 83 -7.89 -50.57 8.29
CA ARG A 83 -7.31 -51.48 9.31
C ARG A 83 -8.37 -52.10 10.21
N ARG A 84 -9.35 -51.32 10.69
CA ARG A 84 -10.46 -51.84 11.49
C ARG A 84 -11.27 -52.88 10.73
N ASP A 85 -11.59 -52.62 9.47
CA ASP A 85 -12.38 -53.53 8.63
C ASP A 85 -11.63 -54.84 8.36
N PHE A 86 -10.31 -54.79 8.18
CA PHE A 86 -9.50 -55.99 8.03
C PHE A 86 -9.38 -56.79 9.33
N LEU A 87 -9.11 -56.11 10.46
CA LEU A 87 -8.96 -56.76 11.76
C LEU A 87 -10.27 -57.35 12.30
N SER A 88 -11.41 -56.76 11.93
CA SER A 88 -12.74 -57.29 12.24
C SER A 88 -13.22 -58.34 11.23
N MET A 89 -12.36 -58.78 10.30
CA MET A 89 -12.67 -59.75 9.25
C MET A 89 -13.84 -59.36 8.34
N GLN A 90 -14.17 -58.06 8.26
CA GLN A 90 -15.19 -57.52 7.36
C GLN A 90 -14.70 -57.39 5.91
N THR A 91 -13.39 -57.46 5.70
CA THR A 91 -12.76 -57.37 4.37
C THR A 91 -11.76 -58.51 4.15
N THR A 92 -11.57 -58.88 2.90
CA THR A 92 -10.60 -59.92 2.51
C THR A 92 -9.19 -59.35 2.39
N SER A 93 -8.18 -60.22 2.42
CA SER A 93 -6.77 -59.84 2.20
C SER A 93 -6.57 -59.06 0.89
N GLY A 94 -7.23 -59.48 -0.21
CA GLY A 94 -7.17 -58.76 -1.48
C GLY A 94 -7.76 -57.35 -1.41
N GLN A 95 -8.88 -57.18 -0.70
CA GLN A 95 -9.48 -55.87 -0.46
C GLN A 95 -8.59 -54.97 0.41
N TYR A 96 -7.95 -55.53 1.43
CA TYR A 96 -6.99 -54.81 2.27
C TYR A 96 -5.75 -54.34 1.49
N GLN A 97 -5.19 -55.19 0.60
CA GLN A 97 -4.09 -54.77 -0.27
C GLN A 97 -4.50 -53.65 -1.24
N LYS A 98 -5.74 -53.70 -1.76
CA LYS A 98 -6.29 -52.60 -2.56
C LYS A 98 -6.42 -51.31 -1.74
N ALA A 99 -6.93 -51.39 -0.52
CA ALA A 99 -7.04 -50.25 0.39
C ALA A 99 -5.66 -49.65 0.72
N LYS A 100 -4.63 -50.49 0.94
CA LYS A 100 -3.25 -50.03 1.14
C LYS A 100 -2.73 -49.23 -0.06
N ARG A 101 -2.99 -49.67 -1.30
CA ARG A 101 -2.61 -48.92 -2.51
C ARG A 101 -3.32 -47.57 -2.60
N ILE A 102 -4.59 -47.50 -2.20
CA ILE A 102 -5.35 -46.25 -2.15
C ILE A 102 -4.76 -45.32 -1.09
N TYR A 103 -4.44 -45.84 0.10
CA TYR A 103 -3.80 -45.08 1.18
C TYR A 103 -2.47 -44.46 0.73
N GLU A 104 -1.59 -45.21 0.05
CA GLU A 104 -0.32 -44.64 -0.44
C GLU A 104 -0.55 -43.50 -1.45
N ARG A 105 -1.57 -43.61 -2.31
CA ARG A 105 -1.95 -42.50 -3.21
C ARG A 105 -2.47 -41.28 -2.46
N MET A 106 -3.32 -41.48 -1.44
CA MET A 106 -3.83 -40.40 -0.60
C MET A 106 -2.70 -39.71 0.18
N LYS A 107 -1.75 -40.51 0.71
CA LYS A 107 -0.56 -40.02 1.38
C LYS A 107 0.32 -39.16 0.47
N GLN A 108 0.51 -39.59 -0.79
CA GLN A 108 1.21 -38.78 -1.78
C GLN A 108 0.45 -37.47 -2.07
N ALA A 109 -0.87 -37.54 -2.30
CA ALA A 109 -1.68 -36.34 -2.53
C ALA A 109 -1.63 -35.35 -1.35
N ALA A 110 -1.62 -35.84 -0.10
CA ALA A 110 -1.45 -35.00 1.08
C ALA A 110 -0.05 -34.36 1.15
N ALA A 111 0.99 -35.08 0.69
CA ALA A 111 2.33 -34.52 0.57
C ALA A 111 2.40 -33.41 -0.51
N ASP A 112 1.71 -33.58 -1.63
CA ASP A 112 1.63 -32.57 -2.68
C ASP A 112 0.90 -31.30 -2.17
N GLU A 113 -0.18 -31.44 -1.40
CA GLU A 113 -0.85 -30.31 -0.74
C GLU A 113 0.05 -29.63 0.29
N ARG A 114 0.93 -30.37 0.99
CA ARG A 114 1.92 -29.78 1.89
C ARG A 114 2.90 -28.90 1.12
N VAL A 115 3.40 -29.36 -0.03
CA VAL A 115 4.30 -28.56 -0.89
C VAL A 115 3.61 -27.27 -1.31
N ARG A 116 2.36 -27.34 -1.81
CA ARG A 116 1.56 -26.15 -2.16
C ARG A 116 1.37 -25.20 -0.98
N CYS A 117 1.19 -25.74 0.23
CA CYS A 117 1.11 -24.93 1.44
C CYS A 117 2.42 -24.19 1.74
N LEU A 118 3.58 -24.85 1.58
CA LEU A 118 4.89 -24.22 1.77
C LEU A 118 5.14 -23.12 0.73
N GLU A 119 4.79 -23.35 -0.53
CA GLU A 119 4.84 -22.32 -1.57
C GLU A 119 3.97 -21.11 -1.21
N ALA A 120 2.75 -21.35 -0.72
CA ALA A 120 1.87 -20.28 -0.26
C ALA A 120 2.43 -19.50 0.94
N VAL A 121 3.20 -20.16 1.82
CA VAL A 121 3.92 -19.48 2.92
C VAL A 121 4.94 -18.50 2.36
N GLU A 122 5.78 -18.93 1.42
CA GLU A 122 6.82 -18.09 0.83
C GLU A 122 6.22 -16.91 0.04
N GLN A 123 5.16 -17.15 -0.74
CA GLN A 123 4.43 -16.08 -1.41
C GLN A 123 3.79 -15.09 -0.42
N CYS A 124 3.26 -15.57 0.69
CA CYS A 124 2.70 -14.68 1.73
C CYS A 124 3.81 -13.86 2.40
N ARG A 125 5.01 -14.42 2.60
CA ARG A 125 6.18 -13.71 3.16
C ARG A 125 6.69 -12.64 2.20
N SER A 126 6.82 -12.93 0.91
CA SER A 126 7.26 -11.94 -0.08
C SER A 126 6.26 -10.77 -0.20
N ARG A 127 4.95 -11.05 -0.20
CA ARG A 127 3.94 -9.98 -0.21
C ARG A 127 3.95 -9.16 1.08
N ARG A 128 4.25 -9.79 2.22
CA ARG A 128 4.43 -9.10 3.50
C ARG A 128 5.59 -8.11 3.41
N THR A 129 6.75 -8.52 2.92
CA THR A 129 7.93 -7.65 2.84
C THR A 129 7.65 -6.44 1.95
N LEU A 130 7.00 -6.65 0.79
CA LEU A 130 6.58 -5.57 -0.10
C LEU A 130 5.64 -4.56 0.58
N PHE A 131 4.62 -5.05 1.31
CA PHE A 131 3.71 -4.16 2.05
C PHE A 131 4.44 -3.32 3.10
N PHE A 132 5.33 -3.92 3.89
CA PHE A 132 6.05 -3.18 4.93
C PHE A 132 7.07 -2.20 4.34
N ALA A 133 7.70 -2.54 3.21
CA ALA A 133 8.53 -1.61 2.47
C ALA A 133 7.72 -0.42 1.94
N ALA A 134 6.56 -0.66 1.32
CA ALA A 134 5.67 0.40 0.85
C ALA A 134 5.17 1.28 2.02
N ARG A 135 4.82 0.67 3.16
CA ARG A 135 4.44 1.41 4.37
C ARG A 135 5.57 2.32 4.87
N ALA A 136 6.81 1.84 4.88
CA ALA A 136 7.96 2.65 5.28
C ALA A 136 8.17 3.84 4.33
N ARG A 137 7.99 3.64 3.01
CA ARG A 137 8.06 4.71 2.01
C ARG A 137 6.99 5.78 2.22
N VAL A 138 5.74 5.40 2.49
CA VAL A 138 4.65 6.34 2.82
C VAL A 138 5.03 7.18 4.04
N LEU A 139 5.49 6.55 5.13
CA LEU A 139 5.90 7.27 6.35
C LEU A 139 7.08 8.22 6.13
N ALA A 140 8.04 7.84 5.28
CA ALA A 140 9.14 8.73 4.91
C ALA A 140 8.64 9.91 4.07
N ALA A 141 7.72 9.67 3.13
CA ALA A 141 7.14 10.69 2.27
C ALA A 141 6.31 11.72 3.05
N HIS A 142 5.46 11.29 4.01
CA HIS A 142 4.74 12.21 4.89
C HIS A 142 5.70 13.09 5.70
N ARG A 143 6.73 12.51 6.32
CA ARG A 143 7.72 13.30 7.07
C ARG A 143 8.42 14.34 6.20
N GLN A 144 8.70 14.03 4.94
CA GLN A 144 9.29 14.99 4.01
C GLN A 144 8.27 16.09 3.61
N GLN A 145 7.01 15.72 3.40
CA GLN A 145 5.94 16.67 3.08
C GLN A 145 5.68 17.64 4.25
N GLU A 146 5.63 17.13 5.48
CA GLU A 146 5.47 17.92 6.71
C GLU A 146 6.60 18.94 6.85
N LYS A 147 7.87 18.51 6.68
CA LYS A 147 9.03 19.42 6.71
C LYS A 147 8.93 20.55 5.70
N LEU A 148 8.59 20.24 4.45
CA LEU A 148 8.43 21.27 3.41
C LEU A 148 7.27 22.22 3.71
N THR A 149 6.19 21.71 4.31
CA THR A 149 5.05 22.55 4.73
C THR A 149 5.47 23.53 5.83
N ILE A 150 6.23 23.06 6.83
CA ILE A 150 6.79 23.91 7.90
C ILE A 150 7.69 25.00 7.30
N ILE A 151 8.63 24.64 6.42
CA ILE A 151 9.54 25.60 5.77
C ILE A 151 8.75 26.66 5.00
N ARG A 152 7.71 26.25 4.25
CA ARG A 152 6.85 27.20 3.53
C ARG A 152 6.18 28.18 4.49
N ASP A 153 5.63 27.67 5.59
CA ASP A 153 4.91 28.48 6.56
C ASP A 153 5.84 29.45 7.30
N GLU A 154 7.08 29.02 7.60
CA GLU A 154 8.14 29.87 8.15
C GLU A 154 8.57 30.97 7.17
N LEU A 155 8.81 30.64 5.89
CA LEU A 155 9.14 31.64 4.86
C LEU A 155 8.03 32.66 4.67
N ARG A 156 6.75 32.23 4.72
CA ARG A 156 5.61 33.14 4.66
C ARG A 156 5.57 34.09 5.85
N ARG A 157 5.83 33.59 7.07
CA ARG A 157 5.94 34.43 8.29
C ARG A 157 7.07 35.46 8.17
N LEU A 158 8.25 35.05 7.71
CA LEU A 158 9.40 35.96 7.52
C LEU A 158 9.16 37.01 6.42
N SER A 159 8.31 36.71 5.44
CA SER A 159 7.98 37.63 4.34
C SER A 159 6.86 38.63 4.68
N GLN A 160 6.17 38.47 5.82
CA GLN A 160 5.20 39.45 6.31
C GLN A 160 5.96 40.52 7.09
N PRO A 161 5.93 41.80 6.69
CA PRO A 161 6.53 42.86 7.47
C PRO A 161 5.83 42.94 8.83
N GLU A 162 6.59 43.05 9.92
CA GLU A 162 6.05 43.42 11.22
C GLU A 162 5.37 44.79 11.06
N GLU A 163 4.08 44.86 11.39
CA GLU A 163 3.33 46.13 11.50
C GLU A 163 3.83 46.95 12.69
#